data_AF-C8RWS5-F1
#
_entry.id   AF-C8RWS5-F1
#
_cell.length_a   1.000
_cell.length_b   1.000
_cell.length_c   1.000
_cell.angle_alpha   90.00
_cell.angle_beta   90.00
_cell.angle_gamma   90.00
#
_symmetry.space_group_name_H-M   'P 1'
#
loop_
_entity.id
_entity.type
_entity.pdbx_description
1 polymer ?
#
loop_
_entity_poly.entity_id
_entity_poly.type
_entity_poly.pdbx_seq_one_letter_code
_entity_poly.pdbx_strand_id
1 'polypeptide(L)'
;MTSILQILLLILDVAQFIIFAHIIMSWLINFQVLNLRQPLVAQLWNGLNRLLEPLYSKVRNILPSMGGLDLAPLIVLLGVYALRIVLINNQFAFS
;
A
#
# COMPACT_ATOMS: atom_id res chain seq x y z
N MET A 1 3.97 -5.34 27.15
CA MET A 1 3.92 -3.96 26.58
C MET A 1 2.90 -3.81 25.45
N THR A 2 1.61 -3.78 25.80
CA THR A 2 0.49 -3.74 24.84
C THR A 2 0.46 -2.50 23.94
N SER A 3 0.95 -1.35 24.43
CA SER A 3 1.01 -0.11 23.65
C SER A 3 1.91 -0.22 22.41
N ILE A 4 2.99 -1.00 22.48
CA ILE A 4 3.88 -1.20 21.33
C ILE A 4 3.15 -1.94 20.21
N LEU A 5 2.43 -3.01 20.54
CA LEU A 5 1.61 -3.76 19.59
C LEU A 5 0.55 -2.84 18.94
N GLN A 6 -0.12 -2.00 19.73
CA GLN A 6 -1.10 -1.05 19.22
C GLN A 6 -0.49 -0.05 18.24
N ILE A 7 0.69 0.50 18.53
CA ILE A 7 1.40 1.41 17.63
C ILE A 7 1.80 0.70 16.32
N LEU A 8 2.27 -0.54 16.39
CA LEU A 8 2.60 -1.32 15.20
C LEU A 8 1.36 -1.59 14.34
N LEU A 9 0.23 -1.95 14.95
CA LEU A 9 -1.03 -2.15 14.24
C LEU A 9 -1.52 -0.85 13.60
N LEU A 10 -1.41 0.29 14.29
CA LEU A 10 -1.73 1.61 13.74
C LEU A 10 -0.89 1.92 12.49
N ILE A 11 0.41 1.64 12.52
CA ILE A 11 1.29 1.84 11.35
C ILE A 11 0.82 0.96 10.18
N LEU A 12 0.44 -0.29 10.44
CA LEU A 12 -0.10 -1.17 9.40
C LEU A 12 -1.46 -0.68 8.87
N ASP A 13 -2.33 -0.11 9.71
CA ASP A 13 -3.60 0.50 9.27
C ASP A 13 -3.35 1.70 8.35
N VAL A 14 -2.41 2.57 8.70
CA VAL A 14 -2.03 3.72 7.86
C VAL A 14 -1.43 3.24 6.54
N ALA A 15 -0.53 2.24 6.57
CA ALA A 15 0.05 1.68 5.36
C ALA A 15 -1.04 1.06 4.44
N GLN A 16 -1.95 0.28 5.02
CA GLN A 16 -3.10 -0.29 4.32
C GLN A 16 -3.94 0.81 3.66
N PHE A 17 -4.27 1.87 4.40
CA PHE A 17 -5.04 3.00 3.86
C PHE A 17 -4.36 3.66 2.66
N ILE A 18 -3.05 3.94 2.74
CA ILE A 18 -2.28 4.56 1.65
C ILE A 18 -2.27 3.67 0.40
N ILE A 19 -2.07 2.35 0.58
CA ILE A 19 -2.09 1.38 -0.53
C ILE A 19 -3.48 1.34 -1.18
N PHE A 20 -4.55 1.30 -0.39
CA PHE A 20 -5.92 1.37 -0.90
C PHE A 20 -6.19 2.67 -1.66
N ALA A 21 -5.78 3.82 -1.11
CA ALA A 21 -5.93 5.11 -1.78
C ALA A 21 -5.21 5.11 -3.14
N HIS A 22 -4.03 4.51 -3.22
CA HIS A 22 -3.30 4.36 -4.48
C HIS A 22 -4.02 3.43 -5.48
N ILE A 23 -4.53 2.28 -5.05
CA ILE A 23 -5.30 1.36 -5.91
C ILE A 23 -6.55 2.06 -6.47
N ILE A 24 -7.30 2.74 -5.62
CA ILE A 24 -8.50 3.49 -6.01
C ILE A 24 -8.12 4.60 -7.01
N MET A 25 -7.11 5.42 -6.70
CA MET A 25 -6.63 6.46 -7.61
C MET A 25 -6.20 5.88 -8.96
N SER A 26 -5.49 4.76 -8.97
CA SER A 26 -5.07 4.06 -10.20
C SER A 26 -6.27 3.68 -11.06
N TRP A 27 -7.31 3.08 -10.47
CA TRP A 27 -8.54 2.75 -11.20
C TRP A 27 -9.28 4.00 -11.68
N LEU A 28 -9.44 5.01 -10.83
CA LEU A 28 -10.11 6.25 -11.21
C LEU A 28 -9.41 6.96 -12.37
N ILE A 29 -8.07 6.95 -12.42
CA ILE A 29 -7.30 7.51 -13.53
C ILE A 29 -7.43 6.64 -14.78
N ASN A 30 -7.31 5.31 -14.64
CA ASN A 30 -7.37 4.37 -15.77
C ASN A 30 -8.75 4.41 -16.45
N PHE A 31 -9.83 4.43 -15.67
CA PHE A 31 -11.21 4.57 -16.15
C PHE A 31 -11.57 6.01 -16.56
N GLN A 32 -10.60 6.92 -16.67
CA GLN A 32 -10.80 8.32 -17.09
C GLN A 32 -11.78 9.10 -16.19
N VAL A 33 -12.02 8.65 -14.95
CA VAL A 33 -12.85 9.37 -13.97
C VAL A 33 -12.09 10.56 -13.40
N LEU A 34 -10.79 10.40 -13.14
CA LEU A 34 -9.90 11.46 -12.70
C LEU A 34 -8.90 11.82 -13.80
N ASN A 35 -8.67 13.13 -13.98
CA ASN A 35 -7.78 13.64 -15.01
C ASN A 35 -6.47 14.16 -14.40
N LEU A 36 -5.34 13.55 -14.77
CA LEU A 36 -4.00 13.97 -14.34
C LEU A 36 -3.58 15.35 -14.84
N ARG A 37 -4.32 15.97 -15.77
CA ARG A 37 -4.08 17.38 -16.15
C ARG A 37 -4.49 18.36 -15.05
N GLN A 38 -5.32 17.92 -14.10
CA GLN A 38 -5.71 18.74 -12.96
C GLN A 38 -4.56 18.76 -11.92
N PRO A 39 -4.04 19.94 -11.52
CA PRO A 39 -2.87 20.02 -10.65
C PRO A 39 -3.02 19.26 -9.33
N LEU A 40 -4.20 19.30 -8.72
CA LEU A 40 -4.48 18.61 -7.46
C LEU A 40 -4.38 17.08 -7.61
N VAL A 41 -5.01 16.52 -8.65
CA VAL A 41 -4.99 15.08 -8.93
C VAL A 41 -3.56 14.62 -9.23
N ALA A 42 -2.83 15.38 -10.04
CA ALA A 42 -1.43 15.09 -10.34
C ALA A 42 -0.54 15.11 -9.10
N GLN A 43 -0.71 16.11 -8.22
CA GLN A 43 0.06 16.21 -6.99
C GLN A 43 -0.21 15.04 -6.05
N LEU A 44 -1.49 14.67 -5.85
CA LEU A 44 -1.86 13.52 -5.03
C LEU A 44 -1.32 12.22 -5.61
N TRP A 45 -1.47 12.01 -6.93
CA TRP A 45 -0.97 10.83 -7.62
C TRP A 45 0.55 10.72 -7.51
N ASN A 46 1.28 11.80 -7.77
CA ASN A 46 2.74 11.83 -7.67
C ASN A 46 3.20 11.66 -6.22
N GLY A 47 2.48 12.21 -5.25
CA GLY A 47 2.76 12.02 -3.81
C GLY A 47 2.63 10.56 -3.40
N LEU A 48 1.50 9.92 -3.75
CA LEU A 48 1.27 8.50 -3.48
C LEU A 48 2.35 7.62 -4.15
N ASN A 49 2.64 7.86 -5.42
CA ASN A 49 3.68 7.13 -6.14
C ASN A 49 5.04 7.26 -5.46
N ARG A 50 5.48 8.47 -5.11
CA ARG A 50 6.78 8.69 -4.46
C ARG A 50 6.89 7.98 -3.12
N LEU A 51 5.80 7.92 -2.35
CA LEU A 51 5.77 7.22 -1.07
C LEU A 51 5.86 5.69 -1.25
N LEU A 52 5.19 5.15 -2.27
CA LEU A 52 5.05 3.70 -2.46
C LEU A 52 6.13 3.08 -3.37
N GLU A 53 6.72 3.85 -4.28
CA GLU A 53 7.69 3.37 -5.28
C GLU A 53 8.90 2.62 -4.69
N PRO A 54 9.51 3.03 -3.56
CA PRO A 54 10.61 2.28 -2.96
C PRO A 54 10.23 0.87 -2.54
N LEU A 55 8.96 0.66 -2.17
CA LEU A 55 8.41 -0.63 -1.79
C LEU A 55 7.91 -1.40 -3.02
N TYR A 56 7.20 -0.73 -3.92
CA TYR A 56 6.62 -1.33 -5.11
C TYR A 56 7.69 -1.78 -6.11
N SER A 57 8.76 -1.00 -6.29
CA SER A 57 9.89 -1.40 -7.14
C SER A 57 10.55 -2.69 -6.66
N LYS A 58 10.76 -2.85 -5.35
CA LYS A 58 11.30 -4.08 -4.76
C LYS A 58 10.40 -5.28 -5.03
N VAL A 59 9.09 -5.11 -4.85
CA VAL A 59 8.12 -6.19 -5.12
C VAL A 59 8.04 -6.51 -6.61
N ARG A 60 8.04 -5.49 -7.46
CA ARG A 60 7.99 -5.65 -8.93
C ARG A 60 9.21 -6.39 -9.47
N ASN A 61 10.39 -6.23 -8.85
CA ASN A 61 11.60 -6.98 -9.22
C ASN A 61 11.51 -8.49 -8.92
N ILE A 62 10.60 -8.90 -8.04
CA ILE A 62 10.39 -10.31 -7.70
C ILE A 62 9.25 -10.90 -8.54
N LEU A 63 8.34 -10.06 -9.02
CA LEU A 63 7.22 -10.48 -9.85
C LEU A 63 7.66 -10.77 -11.30
N PRO A 64 7.08 -11.77 -11.95
CA PRO A 64 7.24 -11.95 -13.39
C PRO A 64 6.70 -10.73 -14.15
N SER A 65 7.13 -10.53 -15.40
CA SER A 65 6.60 -9.46 -16.25
C SER A 65 5.11 -9.67 -16.58
N MET A 66 4.23 -8.92 -15.92
CA MET A 66 2.75 -9.08 -15.95
C MET A 66 2.04 -8.36 -17.11
N GLY A 67 2.67 -8.20 -18.28
CA GLY A 67 1.98 -7.73 -19.49
C GLY A 67 1.25 -6.38 -19.38
N GLY A 68 1.77 -5.45 -18.55
CA GLY A 68 1.21 -4.10 -18.38
C GLY A 68 0.27 -3.91 -17.19
N LEU A 69 -0.12 -4.98 -16.48
CA LEU A 69 -0.87 -4.89 -15.23
C LEU A 69 0.11 -4.78 -14.05
N ASP A 70 0.02 -3.72 -13.25
CA ASP A 70 0.82 -3.60 -12.03
C ASP A 70 0.14 -4.31 -10.84
N LEU A 71 0.62 -5.52 -10.54
CA LEU A 71 0.17 -6.29 -9.38
C LEU A 71 0.93 -5.95 -8.09
N ALA A 72 1.98 -5.12 -8.16
CA ALA A 72 2.77 -4.78 -6.97
C ALA A 72 1.93 -4.21 -5.80
N PRO A 73 0.94 -3.32 -6.01
CA PRO A 73 0.10 -2.81 -4.93
C PRO A 73 -0.66 -3.91 -4.18
N LEU A 74 -1.21 -4.89 -4.92
CA LEU A 74 -1.94 -6.03 -4.36
C LEU A 74 -1.04 -6.93 -3.52
N ILE A 75 0.16 -7.22 -4.02
CA ILE A 75 1.13 -8.06 -3.31
C ILE A 75 1.61 -7.37 -2.03
N VAL A 76 1.86 -6.06 -2.08
CA VAL A 76 2.21 -5.29 -0.87
C VAL A 76 1.07 -5.29 0.13
N LEU A 77 -0.17 -5.14 -0.33
CA LEU A 77 -1.35 -5.21 0.54
C LEU A 77 -1.45 -6.56 1.27
N LEU A 78 -1.22 -7.66 0.55
CA LEU A 78 -1.15 -9.00 1.14
C LEU A 78 -0.02 -9.10 2.17
N GLY A 79 1.15 -8.51 1.90
CA GLY A 79 2.24 -8.42 2.86
C GLY A 79 1.86 -7.69 4.15
N VAL A 80 1.13 -6.58 4.04
CA VAL A 80 0.61 -5.82 5.20
C VAL A 80 -0.37 -6.68 6.01
N TYR A 81 -1.29 -7.38 5.36
CA TYR A 81 -2.20 -8.30 6.07
C TYR A 81 -1.47 -9.46 6.73
N ALA A 82 -0.48 -10.05 6.07
CA ALA A 82 0.34 -11.11 6.65
C ALA A 82 1.06 -10.62 7.91
N LEU A 83 1.68 -9.43 7.89
CA LEU A 83 2.31 -8.82 9.06
C LEU A 83 1.31 -8.57 10.19
N ARG A 84 0.10 -8.08 9.87
CA ARG A 84 -0.97 -7.91 10.85
C ARG A 84 -1.34 -9.22 11.53
N ILE A 85 -1.56 -10.28 10.75
CA ILE A 85 -1.91 -11.61 11.27
C ILE A 85 -0.79 -12.11 12.20
N VAL A 86 0.47 -11.97 11.79
CA VAL A 86 1.62 -12.39 12.61
C VAL A 86 1.65 -11.62 13.95
N LEU A 87 1.48 -10.29 13.93
CA LEU A 87 1.48 -9.50 15.15
C LEU A 87 0.33 -9.87 16.10
N ILE A 88 -0.89 -10.02 15.57
CA ILE A 88 -2.08 -10.37 16.37
C ILE A 88 -1.93 -11.76 16.98
N ASN A 89 -1.47 -12.75 16.20
CA ASN A 89 -1.29 -14.11 16.69
C ASN A 89 -0.21 -14.18 17.78
N ASN A 90 0.82 -13.34 17.70
CA ASN A 90 1.90 -13.26 18.69
C ASN A 90 1.65 -12.22 19.78
N GLN A 91 0.40 -11.78 19.99
CA GLN A 91 0.06 -10.76 20.99
C GLN A 91 0.50 -11.10 22.42
N PHE A 92 0.58 -12.40 22.75
CA PHE A 92 1.09 -12.87 24.05
C PHE A 92 2.57 -12.56 24.28
N ALA A 93 3.37 -12.34 23.22
CA ALA A 93 4.73 -11.85 23.36
C ALA A 93 4.79 -10.37 23.82
N PHE A 94 3.66 -9.65 23.71
CA PHE A 94 3.52 -8.24 24.07
C PHE A 94 2.67 -8.02 25.32
N SER A 95 2.23 -9.06 26.04
CA SER A 95 1.60 -8.94 27.36
C SER A 95 2.63 -8.47 28.37
#